data_AF-D5RFF4-F1
#
_entry.id   AF-D5RFF4-F1
#
_cell.length_a   1.000
_cell.length_b   1.000
_cell.length_c   1.000
_cell.angle_alpha   90.00
_cell.angle_beta   90.00
_cell.angle_gamma   90.00
#
_symmetry.space_group_name_H-M   'P 1'
#
loop_
_entity.id
_entity.type
_entity.pdbx_description
1 polymer ?
#
loop_
_entity_poly.entity_id
_entity_poly.type
_entity_poly.pdbx_seq_one_letter_code
_entity_poly.pdbx_strand_id
1 'polypeptide(L)'
;MLSGGFNKMYRVENIKGIDYAKAFAILGVLILHLYLPNLYDEKVLLRLWTEVGVPIFMIVTGHNYILSYYKSKENWLSRNNLYRKLKRIIIPYIYILIFEIILVFIKSDFVSYDFSKYRNIKSLFYLILIKGGIGPGSYYSPVLIQIVLIYFPLLLVFNKFLNKLIKNEYKNVISLLVIFIIEAMFEVIINYMGSIYNKNFIDNFYRMNALRYTPFLQLGIILYNHKNQILKNFKKILPLSIGGGVYTYLTHYKDCTFPPFYYWKQVATPIMFHALFFIYIALKYFNKSNENFFEKVIITIGKSTYHIFLVQMVYFGMLRIQPYDKGFYYLMHILICIGAGIIFYYAEPKITKKLELFIKRRVVV
;
A
#
# COMPACT_ATOMS: atom_id res chain seq x y z
N MET A 1 -15.07 -28.99 32.13
CA MET A 1 -14.24 -29.70 31.12
C MET A 1 -14.32 -28.94 29.81
N LEU A 2 -13.27 -28.17 29.52
CA LEU A 2 -13.09 -27.33 28.34
C LEU A 2 -12.18 -28.08 27.37
N SER A 3 -12.70 -28.56 26.24
CA SER A 3 -11.93 -28.81 25.01
C SER A 3 -12.86 -29.34 23.93
N GLY A 4 -13.30 -28.46 23.03
CA GLY A 4 -14.13 -28.87 21.90
C GLY A 4 -13.97 -27.93 20.73
N GLY A 5 -13.02 -28.23 19.84
CA GLY A 5 -13.20 -27.88 18.42
C GLY A 5 -12.39 -26.73 17.83
N PHE A 6 -11.23 -26.34 18.36
CA PHE A 6 -10.24 -25.63 17.53
C PHE A 6 -9.37 -26.64 16.77
N ASN A 7 -9.98 -27.40 15.86
CA ASN A 7 -9.25 -28.34 15.00
C ASN A 7 -9.83 -28.36 13.57
N LYS A 8 -9.36 -27.42 12.75
CA LYS A 8 -8.95 -27.74 11.38
C LYS A 8 -7.90 -26.73 10.91
N MET A 9 -6.67 -27.21 10.96
CA MET A 9 -5.45 -26.58 10.49
C MET A 9 -5.62 -26.23 8.99
N TYR A 10 -5.97 -24.97 8.69
CA TYR A 10 -6.06 -24.50 7.31
C TYR A 10 -4.67 -24.54 6.66
N ARG A 11 -4.46 -25.50 5.75
CA ARG A 11 -3.40 -25.39 4.74
C ARG A 11 -3.63 -24.07 4.01
N VAL A 12 -2.63 -23.20 4.09
CA VAL A 12 -2.71 -21.83 3.58
C VAL A 12 -2.52 -21.86 2.08
N GLU A 13 -3.61 -22.02 1.35
CA GLU A 13 -3.62 -21.74 -0.08
C GLU A 13 -3.33 -20.26 -0.29
N ASN A 14 -2.38 -19.96 -1.17
CA ASN A 14 -2.19 -18.61 -1.66
C ASN A 14 -3.52 -18.19 -2.30
N ILE A 15 -4.21 -17.21 -1.70
CA ILE A 15 -5.53 -16.80 -2.19
C ILE A 15 -5.30 -16.03 -3.48
N LYS A 16 -5.49 -16.68 -4.63
CA LYS A 16 -5.26 -16.10 -5.96
C LYS A 16 -5.96 -14.75 -6.12
N GLY A 17 -7.18 -14.62 -5.60
CA GLY A 17 -7.92 -13.35 -5.62
C GLY A 17 -7.18 -12.17 -4.95
N ILE A 18 -6.32 -12.41 -3.95
CA ILE A 18 -5.48 -11.35 -3.36
C ILE A 18 -4.37 -10.92 -4.32
N ASP A 19 -3.80 -11.83 -5.10
CA ASP A 19 -2.83 -11.48 -6.14
C ASP A 19 -3.48 -10.66 -7.27
N TYR A 20 -4.70 -11.02 -7.68
CA TYR A 20 -5.50 -10.22 -8.62
C TYR A 20 -5.82 -8.81 -8.10
N ALA A 21 -6.26 -8.69 -6.85
CA ALA A 21 -6.54 -7.38 -6.24
C ALA A 21 -5.30 -6.48 -6.22
N LYS A 22 -4.13 -7.05 -5.87
CA LYS A 22 -2.86 -6.32 -5.90
C LYS A 22 -2.45 -5.94 -7.32
N ALA A 23 -2.62 -6.83 -8.31
CA ALA A 23 -2.31 -6.54 -9.71
C ALA A 23 -3.19 -5.40 -10.25
N PHE A 24 -4.49 -5.42 -9.95
CA PHE A 24 -5.39 -4.31 -10.27
C PHE A 24 -4.94 -3.00 -9.59
N ALA A 25 -4.62 -3.05 -8.30
CA ALA A 25 -4.17 -1.89 -7.55
C ALA A 25 -2.87 -1.28 -8.08
N ILE A 26 -1.87 -2.10 -8.45
CA ILE A 26 -0.60 -1.57 -8.99
C ILE A 26 -0.82 -0.94 -10.37
N LEU A 27 -1.66 -1.53 -11.22
CA LEU A 27 -2.03 -0.92 -12.49
C LEU A 27 -2.72 0.43 -12.27
N GLY A 28 -3.64 0.50 -11.31
CA GLY A 28 -4.28 1.75 -10.91
C GLY A 28 -3.27 2.82 -10.49
N VAL A 29 -2.28 2.48 -9.66
CA VAL A 29 -1.20 3.39 -9.26
C VAL A 29 -0.35 3.84 -10.45
N LEU A 30 0.01 2.93 -11.37
CA LEU A 30 0.79 3.30 -12.55
C LEU A 30 0.02 4.28 -13.45
N ILE A 31 -1.27 4.02 -13.67
CA ILE A 31 -2.15 4.89 -14.46
C ILE A 31 -2.32 6.25 -13.78
N LEU A 32 -2.45 6.29 -12.45
CA LEU A 32 -2.57 7.52 -11.66
C LEU A 32 -1.40 8.48 -11.88
N HIS A 33 -0.21 7.93 -12.14
CA HIS A 33 1.03 8.68 -12.36
C HIS A 33 1.35 8.92 -13.84
N LEU A 34 0.52 8.43 -14.76
CA LEU A 34 0.51 8.95 -16.12
C LEU A 34 -0.08 10.37 -16.10
N TYR A 35 0.58 11.31 -16.77
CA TYR A 35 0.02 12.65 -17.01
C TYR A 35 -0.99 12.56 -18.16
N LEU A 36 -2.08 11.82 -17.94
CA LEU A 36 -3.18 11.72 -18.90
C LEU A 36 -3.92 13.06 -18.96
N PRO A 37 -4.30 13.54 -20.16
CA PRO A 37 -5.19 14.68 -20.29
C PRO A 37 -6.50 14.49 -19.51
N ASN A 38 -6.95 15.54 -18.83
CA ASN A 38 -8.16 15.50 -17.98
C ASN A 38 -9.40 14.98 -18.71
N LEU A 39 -9.50 15.22 -20.03
CA LEU A 39 -10.58 14.71 -20.86
C LEU A 39 -10.71 13.18 -20.82
N TYR A 40 -9.60 12.44 -20.71
CA TYR A 40 -9.64 10.98 -20.56
C TYR A 40 -10.15 10.59 -19.18
N ASP A 41 -9.72 11.29 -18.14
CA ASP A 41 -10.14 11.04 -16.76
C ASP A 41 -11.66 11.22 -16.62
N GLU A 42 -12.19 12.36 -17.09
CA GLU A 42 -13.61 12.71 -17.01
C GLU A 42 -14.52 11.77 -17.83
N LYS A 43 -14.07 11.31 -19.00
CA LYS A 43 -14.87 10.45 -19.88
C LYS A 43 -15.18 9.08 -19.29
N VAL A 44 -14.23 8.47 -18.58
CA VAL A 44 -14.38 7.10 -18.03
C VAL A 44 -14.41 7.08 -16.50
N LEU A 45 -14.44 8.27 -15.88
CA LEU A 45 -14.31 8.46 -14.44
C LEU A 45 -13.12 7.68 -13.88
N LEU A 46 -11.95 7.84 -14.49
CA LEU A 46 -10.76 7.00 -14.29
C LEU A 46 -10.37 6.89 -12.80
N ARG A 47 -10.54 7.98 -12.04
CA ARG A 47 -10.15 8.06 -10.62
C ARG A 47 -10.94 7.13 -9.70
N LEU A 48 -12.17 6.77 -10.09
CA LEU A 48 -12.95 5.77 -9.37
C LEU A 48 -12.30 4.38 -9.39
N TRP A 49 -11.39 4.14 -10.35
CA TRP A 49 -10.69 2.87 -10.54
C TRP A 49 -9.24 2.93 -10.05
N THR A 50 -8.59 4.10 -10.15
CA THR A 50 -7.16 4.23 -9.85
C THR A 50 -6.88 4.63 -8.40
N GLU A 51 -7.71 5.47 -7.78
CA GLU A 51 -7.44 6.00 -6.42
C GLU A 51 -7.60 4.95 -5.32
N VAL A 52 -8.33 3.86 -5.61
CA VAL A 52 -8.44 2.71 -4.71
C VAL A 52 -7.15 1.89 -4.59
N GLY A 53 -6.11 2.16 -5.39
CA GLY A 53 -4.87 1.38 -5.39
C GLY A 53 -4.19 1.30 -4.01
N VAL A 54 -3.88 2.45 -3.40
CA VAL A 54 -3.28 2.49 -2.05
C VAL A 54 -4.22 1.89 -0.98
N PRO A 55 -5.52 2.25 -0.92
CA PRO A 55 -6.50 1.59 -0.07
C PRO A 55 -6.51 0.06 -0.18
N ILE A 56 -6.49 -0.50 -1.40
CA ILE A 56 -6.42 -1.95 -1.62
C ILE A 56 -5.13 -2.52 -1.01
N PHE A 57 -3.98 -1.90 -1.25
CA PHE A 57 -2.73 -2.36 -0.66
C PHE A 57 -2.74 -2.33 0.87
N MET A 58 -3.36 -1.33 1.50
CA MET A 58 -3.45 -1.26 2.96
C MET A 58 -4.37 -2.34 3.53
N ILE A 59 -5.54 -2.58 2.92
CA ILE A 59 -6.44 -3.66 3.32
C ILE A 59 -5.75 -5.03 3.16
N VAL A 60 -5.11 -5.27 2.01
CA VAL A 60 -4.35 -6.51 1.75
C VAL A 60 -3.18 -6.67 2.71
N THR A 61 -2.52 -5.58 3.11
CA THR A 61 -1.45 -5.61 4.12
C THR A 61 -1.99 -6.06 5.47
N GLY A 62 -3.10 -5.50 5.93
CA GLY A 62 -3.79 -5.93 7.16
C GLY A 62 -4.13 -7.43 7.13
N HIS A 63 -4.73 -7.89 6.02
CA HIS A 63 -5.06 -9.30 5.78
C HIS A 63 -3.82 -10.22 5.84
N ASN A 64 -2.73 -9.85 5.18
CA ASN A 64 -1.51 -10.66 5.14
C ASN A 64 -0.77 -10.68 6.47
N TYR A 65 -0.82 -9.58 7.22
CA TYR A 65 -0.14 -9.48 8.51
C TYR A 65 -0.87 -10.27 9.59
N ILE A 66 -2.20 -10.30 9.62
CA ILE A 66 -2.93 -11.16 10.56
C ILE A 66 -2.73 -12.64 10.25
N LEU A 67 -2.72 -13.04 8.97
CA LEU A 67 -2.33 -14.38 8.55
C LEU A 67 -0.92 -14.72 9.06
N SER A 68 0.03 -13.80 8.89
CA SER A 68 1.40 -14.03 9.36
C SER A 68 1.50 -14.10 10.88
N TYR A 69 0.67 -13.37 11.60
CA TYR A 69 0.61 -13.38 13.06
C TYR A 69 0.14 -14.75 13.58
N TYR A 70 -0.91 -15.33 12.99
CA TYR A 70 -1.33 -16.69 13.32
C TYR A 70 -0.27 -17.74 12.95
N LYS A 71 0.41 -17.58 11.80
CA LYS A 71 1.54 -18.45 11.41
C LYS A 71 2.71 -18.40 12.39
N SER A 72 2.94 -17.26 13.04
CA SER A 72 3.98 -17.11 14.07
C SER A 72 3.52 -17.53 15.46
N LYS A 73 2.45 -18.35 15.56
CA LYS A 73 1.84 -18.77 16.84
C LYS A 73 1.58 -17.56 17.74
N GLU A 74 0.99 -16.52 17.18
CA GLU A 74 0.63 -15.31 17.90
C GLU A 74 1.78 -14.49 18.48
N ASN A 75 3.00 -14.68 17.98
CA ASN A 75 4.18 -13.91 18.38
C ASN A 75 4.63 -12.92 17.30
N TRP A 76 3.94 -11.77 17.22
CA TRP A 76 4.27 -10.70 16.27
C TRP A 76 5.70 -10.18 16.43
N LEU A 77 6.08 -9.92 17.69
CA LEU A 77 7.34 -9.27 18.07
C LEU A 77 8.55 -10.22 18.10
N SER A 78 8.38 -11.48 17.75
CA SER A 78 9.51 -12.40 17.63
C SER A 78 10.54 -11.86 16.62
N ARG A 79 11.82 -11.89 17.02
CA ARG A 79 12.94 -11.39 16.21
C ARG A 79 12.90 -11.92 14.77
N ASN A 80 12.65 -13.22 14.60
CA ASN A 80 12.56 -13.86 13.29
C ASN A 80 11.35 -13.39 12.46
N ASN A 81 10.24 -13.04 13.10
CA ASN A 81 9.05 -12.56 12.39
C ASN A 81 9.22 -11.11 11.93
N LEU A 82 9.72 -10.23 12.81
CA LEU A 82 10.03 -8.84 12.49
C LEU A 82 11.13 -8.75 11.43
N TYR A 83 12.25 -9.46 11.62
CA TYR A 83 13.37 -9.48 10.67
C TYR A 83 12.91 -9.85 9.26
N ARG A 84 12.10 -10.91 9.11
CA ARG A 84 11.60 -11.31 7.78
C ARG A 84 10.70 -10.26 7.12
N LYS A 85 9.91 -9.50 7.88
CA LYS A 85 9.04 -8.44 7.35
C LYS A 85 9.84 -7.21 6.98
N LEU A 86 10.65 -6.73 7.90
CA LEU A 86 11.49 -5.56 7.71
C LEU A 86 12.48 -5.79 6.57
N LYS A 87 13.14 -6.97 6.50
CA LYS A 87 14.05 -7.30 5.39
C LYS A 87 13.36 -7.19 4.02
N ARG A 88 12.12 -7.66 3.89
CA ARG A 88 11.35 -7.62 2.64
C ARG A 88 10.96 -6.21 2.19
N ILE A 89 10.94 -5.24 3.11
CA ILE A 89 10.59 -3.85 2.83
C ILE A 89 11.87 -3.02 2.69
N ILE A 90 12.72 -3.05 3.72
CA ILE A 90 13.91 -2.21 3.84
C ILE A 90 14.94 -2.54 2.76
N ILE A 91 15.21 -3.82 2.47
CA ILE A 91 16.29 -4.15 1.52
C ILE A 91 15.98 -3.67 0.10
N PRO A 92 14.81 -3.99 -0.52
CA PRO A 92 14.46 -3.43 -1.83
C PRO A 92 14.43 -1.90 -1.82
N TYR A 93 13.94 -1.29 -0.74
CA TYR A 93 13.90 0.17 -0.60
C TYR A 93 15.30 0.80 -0.57
N ILE A 94 16.27 0.19 0.13
CA ILE A 94 17.66 0.67 0.18
C ILE A 94 18.30 0.66 -1.22
N TYR A 95 18.10 -0.40 -2.01
CA TYR A 95 18.63 -0.43 -3.38
C TYR A 95 18.10 0.74 -4.22
N ILE A 96 16.83 1.08 -4.03
CA ILE A 96 16.18 2.17 -4.76
C ILE A 96 16.68 3.52 -4.27
N LEU A 97 16.84 3.72 -2.97
CA LEU A 97 17.46 4.94 -2.44
C LEU A 97 18.89 5.12 -2.93
N ILE A 98 19.70 4.06 -2.96
CA ILE A 98 21.06 4.13 -3.51
C ILE A 98 21.00 4.53 -4.99
N PHE A 99 20.08 3.94 -5.75
CA PHE A 99 19.90 4.27 -7.17
C PHE A 99 19.45 5.72 -7.37
N GLU A 100 18.51 6.23 -6.57
CA GLU A 100 18.11 7.64 -6.59
C GLU A 100 19.28 8.58 -6.27
N ILE A 101 20.09 8.26 -5.25
CA ILE A 101 21.26 9.05 -4.90
C ILE A 101 22.22 9.11 -6.09
N ILE A 102 22.51 7.98 -6.73
CA ILE A 102 23.35 7.93 -7.94
C ILE A 102 22.79 8.86 -9.02
N LEU A 103 21.48 8.79 -9.31
CA LEU A 103 20.83 9.64 -10.30
C LEU A 103 20.87 11.14 -9.96
N VAL A 104 20.80 11.52 -8.68
CA VAL A 104 20.93 12.94 -8.25
C VAL A 104 22.30 13.53 -8.62
N PHE A 105 23.36 12.72 -8.62
CA PHE A 105 24.72 13.16 -8.95
C PHE A 105 25.06 13.03 -10.44
N ILE A 106 24.29 12.28 -11.23
CA ILE A 106 24.46 12.20 -12.68
C ILE A 106 23.89 13.48 -13.32
N LYS A 107 24.73 14.19 -14.08
CA LYS A 107 24.30 15.28 -14.96
C LYS A 107 24.12 14.69 -16.37
N SER A 108 22.89 14.34 -16.73
CA SER A 108 22.59 13.77 -18.05
C SER A 108 21.22 14.18 -18.54
N ASP A 109 21.04 14.30 -19.85
CA ASP A 109 19.76 14.55 -20.51
C ASP A 109 18.73 13.42 -20.28
N PHE A 110 19.18 12.27 -19.78
CA PHE A 110 18.32 11.15 -19.40
C PHE A 110 17.56 11.37 -18.09
N VAL A 111 18.02 12.29 -17.23
CA VAL A 111 17.35 12.63 -15.97
C VAL A 111 16.43 13.81 -16.21
N SER A 112 15.13 13.62 -15.96
CA SER A 112 14.07 14.55 -16.39
C SER A 112 14.11 15.91 -15.69
N TYR A 113 14.79 16.02 -14.55
CA TYR A 113 14.80 17.23 -13.71
C TYR A 113 16.20 17.52 -13.17
N ASP A 114 16.51 18.80 -12.99
CA ASP A 114 17.72 19.18 -12.27
C ASP A 114 17.54 18.97 -10.75
N PHE A 115 18.29 17.99 -10.23
CA PHE A 115 18.35 17.66 -8.81
C PHE A 115 19.54 18.28 -8.08
N SER A 116 20.21 19.27 -8.68
CA SER A 116 21.34 20.01 -8.09
C SER A 116 21.10 20.45 -6.63
N LYS A 117 19.88 20.87 -6.29
CA LYS A 117 19.48 21.26 -4.93
C LYS A 117 19.64 20.16 -3.87
N TYR A 118 19.68 18.89 -4.27
CA TYR A 118 19.83 17.73 -3.38
C TYR A 118 21.27 17.22 -3.27
N ARG A 119 22.24 17.83 -3.97
CA ARG A 119 23.64 17.39 -3.97
C ARG A 119 24.43 17.77 -2.72
N ASN A 120 23.84 18.53 -1.80
CA ASN A 120 24.43 18.79 -0.49
C ASN A 120 23.89 17.79 0.56
N ILE A 121 24.73 17.48 1.55
CA ILE A 121 24.44 16.47 2.58
C ILE A 121 23.13 16.75 3.33
N LYS A 122 22.87 18.01 3.71
CA LYS A 122 21.65 18.39 4.45
C LYS A 122 20.39 18.12 3.64
N SER A 123 20.39 18.49 2.37
CA SER A 123 19.27 18.27 1.45
C SER A 123 19.09 16.79 1.09
N LEU A 124 20.18 16.02 1.04
CA LEU A 124 20.11 14.56 0.87
C LEU A 124 19.46 13.88 2.08
N PHE A 125 19.85 14.26 3.30
CA PHE A 125 19.21 13.77 4.53
C PHE A 125 17.73 14.14 4.59
N TYR A 126 17.40 15.38 4.24
CA TYR A 126 16.01 15.82 4.16
C TYR A 126 15.21 15.01 3.13
N LEU A 127 15.78 14.72 1.96
CA LEU A 127 15.15 13.90 0.93
C LEU A 127 14.83 12.48 1.44
N ILE A 128 15.81 11.83 2.08
CA ILE A 128 15.69 10.43 2.51
C ILE A 128 14.78 10.31 3.73
N LEU A 129 14.98 11.15 4.75
CA LEU A 129 14.32 11.01 6.05
C LEU A 129 12.96 11.69 6.11
N ILE A 130 12.79 12.84 5.45
CA ILE A 130 11.55 13.65 5.54
C ILE A 130 10.68 13.52 4.30
N LYS A 131 11.24 13.19 3.12
CA LYS A 131 10.43 12.95 1.92
C LYS A 131 10.25 11.48 1.56
N GLY A 132 11.11 10.59 2.06
CA GLY A 132 11.10 9.17 1.74
C GLY A 132 11.61 8.81 0.34
N GLY A 133 12.32 9.72 -0.34
CA GLY A 133 12.78 9.54 -1.73
C GLY A 133 12.19 10.56 -2.71
N ILE A 134 12.45 10.34 -4.01
CA ILE A 134 12.02 11.21 -5.11
C ILE A 134 10.84 10.57 -5.85
N GLY A 135 9.85 11.38 -6.22
CA GLY A 135 8.76 10.94 -7.08
C GLY A 135 7.52 10.44 -6.32
N PRO A 136 6.51 9.99 -7.08
CA PRO A 136 5.22 9.63 -6.52
C PRO A 136 5.31 8.38 -5.64
N GLY A 137 4.66 8.45 -4.47
CA GLY A 137 4.58 7.32 -3.55
C GLY A 137 5.80 7.12 -2.62
N SER A 138 6.78 8.02 -2.64
CA SER A 138 8.00 7.94 -1.80
C SER A 138 7.74 7.70 -0.30
N TYR A 139 6.62 8.18 0.21
CA TYR A 139 6.20 7.99 1.60
C TYR A 139 5.85 6.53 1.97
N TYR A 140 5.54 5.67 1.00
CA TYR A 140 4.91 4.37 1.24
C TYR A 140 5.83 3.38 1.96
N SER A 141 7.13 3.32 1.61
CA SER A 141 8.09 2.44 2.28
C SER A 141 8.29 2.83 3.76
N PRO A 142 8.53 4.12 4.10
CA PRO A 142 8.49 4.59 5.49
C PRO A 142 7.19 4.24 6.23
N VAL A 143 6.03 4.41 5.57
CA VAL A 143 4.73 4.04 6.14
C VAL A 143 4.64 2.55 6.44
N LEU A 144 5.07 1.67 5.52
CA LEU A 144 5.08 0.22 5.75
C LEU A 144 5.97 -0.18 6.94
N ILE A 145 7.10 0.50 7.13
CA ILE A 145 7.98 0.28 8.29
C ILE A 145 7.25 0.65 9.59
N GLN A 146 6.58 1.81 9.63
CA GLN A 146 5.76 2.22 10.77
C GLN A 146 4.62 1.22 11.04
N ILE A 147 3.97 0.71 10.00
CA ILE A 147 2.91 -0.29 10.15
C ILE A 147 3.46 -1.55 10.81
N VAL A 148 4.62 -2.07 10.37
CA VAL A 148 5.21 -3.29 10.93
C VAL A 148 5.61 -3.12 12.39
N LEU A 149 6.23 -1.98 12.72
CA LEU A 149 6.84 -1.74 14.04
C LEU A 149 5.85 -1.23 15.08
N ILE A 150 4.88 -0.40 14.67
CA ILE A 150 4.04 0.37 15.58
C ILE A 150 2.57 0.01 15.39
N TYR A 151 1.98 0.36 14.24
CA TYR A 151 0.52 0.38 14.11
C TYR A 151 -0.11 -1.02 14.06
N PHE A 152 0.51 -1.98 13.37
CA PHE A 152 -0.03 -3.34 13.36
C PHE A 152 0.03 -4.03 14.74
N PRO A 153 1.15 -3.98 15.51
CA PRO A 153 1.14 -4.47 16.88
C PRO A 153 0.11 -3.77 17.77
N LEU A 154 -0.07 -2.45 17.65
CA LEU A 154 -1.13 -1.73 18.38
C LEU A 154 -2.53 -2.25 18.01
N LEU A 155 -2.81 -2.47 16.72
CA LEU A 155 -4.07 -3.08 16.28
C LEU A 155 -4.24 -4.49 16.86
N LEU A 156 -3.18 -5.31 16.96
CA LEU A 156 -3.26 -6.64 17.57
C LEU A 156 -3.61 -6.56 19.07
N VAL A 157 -2.96 -5.66 19.81
CA VAL A 157 -3.26 -5.43 21.24
C VAL A 157 -4.69 -4.95 21.40
N PHE A 158 -5.12 -3.96 20.61
CA PHE A 158 -6.47 -3.44 20.60
C PHE A 158 -7.52 -4.54 20.33
N ASN A 159 -7.34 -5.34 19.28
CA ASN A 159 -8.26 -6.43 18.95
C ASN A 159 -8.29 -7.49 20.06
N LYS A 160 -7.14 -7.84 20.66
CA LYS A 160 -7.10 -8.77 21.80
C LYS A 160 -7.84 -8.24 23.02
N PHE A 161 -7.67 -6.97 23.34
CA PHE A 161 -8.39 -6.31 24.42
C PHE A 161 -9.90 -6.32 24.15
N LEU A 162 -10.31 -5.93 22.94
CA LEU A 162 -11.71 -5.93 22.53
C LEU A 162 -12.33 -7.33 22.55
N ASN A 163 -11.57 -8.38 22.17
CA ASN A 163 -12.00 -9.77 22.27
C ASN A 163 -12.36 -10.18 23.70
N LYS A 164 -11.68 -9.62 24.71
CA LYS A 164 -11.92 -9.93 26.12
C LYS A 164 -13.17 -9.22 26.65
N LEU A 165 -13.38 -7.97 26.21
CA LEU A 165 -14.50 -7.14 26.66
C LEU A 165 -15.82 -7.47 25.99
N ILE A 166 -15.82 -7.70 24.67
CA ILE A 166 -17.04 -7.82 23.86
C ILE A 166 -17.11 -9.22 23.25
N LYS A 167 -18.10 -10.00 23.67
CA LYS A 167 -18.36 -11.35 23.14
C LYS A 167 -19.46 -11.40 22.06
N ASN A 168 -20.08 -10.27 21.76
CA ASN A 168 -21.21 -10.16 20.83
C ASN A 168 -20.77 -10.21 19.35
N GLU A 169 -21.69 -10.57 18.45
CA GLU A 169 -21.50 -10.64 17.00
C GLU A 169 -21.11 -9.29 16.35
N TYR A 170 -21.52 -8.16 16.97
CA TYR A 170 -21.21 -6.80 16.49
C TYR A 170 -19.77 -6.35 16.73
N LYS A 171 -18.94 -7.16 17.40
CA LYS A 171 -17.58 -6.78 17.80
C LYS A 171 -16.73 -6.25 16.65
N ASN A 172 -16.82 -6.84 15.46
CA ASN A 172 -16.03 -6.39 14.31
C ASN A 172 -16.44 -5.00 13.84
N VAL A 173 -17.74 -4.71 13.83
CA VAL A 173 -18.27 -3.39 13.50
C VAL A 173 -17.80 -2.37 14.54
N ILE A 174 -17.92 -2.70 15.83
CA ILE A 174 -17.43 -1.86 16.91
C ILE A 174 -15.93 -1.60 16.77
N SER A 175 -15.13 -2.64 16.46
CA SER A 175 -13.68 -2.49 16.26
C SER A 175 -13.35 -1.51 15.14
N LEU A 176 -14.09 -1.55 14.04
CA LEU A 176 -13.87 -0.66 12.90
C LEU A 176 -14.33 0.77 13.23
N LEU A 177 -15.45 0.93 13.94
CA LEU A 177 -15.96 2.23 14.37
C LEU A 177 -14.99 2.92 15.34
N VAL A 178 -14.43 2.20 16.32
CA VAL A 178 -13.45 2.77 17.25
C VAL A 178 -12.18 3.23 16.52
N ILE A 179 -11.67 2.42 15.59
CA ILE A 179 -10.49 2.81 14.79
C ILE A 179 -10.83 4.00 13.86
N PHE A 180 -12.04 4.04 13.31
CA PHE A 180 -12.52 5.19 12.53
C PHE A 180 -12.57 6.47 13.39
N ILE A 181 -13.05 6.39 14.63
CA ILE A 181 -13.08 7.53 15.55
C ILE A 181 -11.66 8.01 15.86
N ILE A 182 -10.73 7.10 16.13
CA ILE A 182 -9.32 7.45 16.38
C ILE A 182 -8.70 8.16 15.16
N GLU A 183 -9.00 7.69 13.95
CA GLU A 183 -8.51 8.32 12.73
C GLU A 183 -9.18 9.67 12.47
N ALA A 184 -10.49 9.80 12.71
CA ALA A 184 -11.19 11.08 12.63
C ALA A 184 -10.65 12.11 13.65
N MET A 185 -10.29 11.68 14.87
CA MET A 185 -9.61 12.53 15.84
C MET A 185 -8.23 12.98 15.33
N PHE A 186 -7.48 12.08 14.68
CA PHE A 186 -6.23 12.43 14.02
C PHE A 186 -6.42 13.46 12.91
N GLU A 187 -7.43 13.30 12.06
CA GLU A 187 -7.78 14.29 11.03
C GLU A 187 -8.06 15.67 11.63
N VAL A 188 -8.86 15.76 12.69
CA VAL A 188 -9.13 17.02 13.40
C VAL A 188 -7.85 17.66 13.92
N ILE A 189 -6.95 16.88 14.54
CA ILE A 189 -5.66 17.36 15.04
C ILE A 189 -4.80 17.89 13.89
N ILE A 190 -4.73 17.18 12.77
CA ILE A 190 -3.96 17.59 11.59
C ILE A 190 -4.51 18.88 10.98
N ASN A 191 -5.82 19.01 10.90
CA ASN A 191 -6.45 20.23 10.39
C ASN A 191 -6.13 21.43 11.28
N TYR A 192 -6.18 21.25 12.61
CA TYR A 192 -5.77 22.28 13.56
C TYR A 192 -4.28 22.62 13.43
N MET A 193 -3.40 21.62 13.33
CA MET A 193 -1.98 21.86 13.09
C MET A 193 -1.73 22.57 11.75
N GLY A 194 -2.58 22.32 10.75
CA GLY A 194 -2.56 22.98 9.45
C GLY A 194 -2.79 24.49 9.50
N SER A 195 -3.45 25.01 10.53
CA SER A 195 -3.61 26.47 10.73
C SER A 195 -2.42 27.11 11.44
N ILE A 196 -1.59 26.31 12.12
CA ILE A 196 -0.43 26.78 12.91
C ILE A 196 0.87 26.67 12.10
N TYR A 197 1.06 25.57 11.39
CA TYR A 197 2.31 25.21 10.74
C TYR A 197 2.24 25.37 9.21
N ASN A 198 3.42 25.40 8.59
CA ASN A 198 3.55 25.49 7.13
C ASN A 198 2.85 24.32 6.42
N LYS A 199 2.05 24.62 5.37
CA LYS A 199 1.31 23.65 4.57
C LYS A 199 2.17 22.49 4.04
N ASN A 200 3.37 22.78 3.54
CA ASN A 200 4.27 21.72 3.02
C ASN A 200 4.75 20.79 4.13
N PHE A 201 5.00 21.32 5.33
CA PHE A 201 5.40 20.51 6.47
C PHE A 201 4.25 19.57 6.89
N ILE A 202 3.04 20.11 7.04
CA ILE A 202 1.87 19.32 7.45
C ILE A 202 1.49 18.28 6.39
N ASP A 203 1.53 18.62 5.11
CA ASP A 203 1.29 17.66 4.02
C ASP A 203 2.30 16.50 4.05
N ASN A 204 3.60 16.80 4.25
CA ASN A 204 4.64 15.79 4.37
C ASN A 204 4.46 14.90 5.62
N PHE A 205 4.13 15.50 6.76
CA PHE A 205 3.87 14.78 7.98
C PHE A 205 2.65 13.85 7.82
N TYR A 206 1.55 14.38 7.28
CA TYR A 206 0.31 13.66 7.09
C TYR A 206 0.47 12.49 6.11
N ARG A 207 1.12 12.69 4.96
CA ARG A 207 1.35 11.60 3.99
C ARG A 207 2.27 10.50 4.54
N MET A 208 3.21 10.85 5.42
CA MET A 208 4.14 9.88 6.03
C MET A 208 3.59 9.20 7.29
N ASN A 209 2.50 9.66 7.87
CA ASN A 209 1.97 9.10 9.11
C ASN A 209 1.09 7.88 8.83
N ALA A 210 1.48 6.72 9.35
CA ALA A 210 0.73 5.50 9.09
C ALA A 210 -0.61 5.37 9.85
N LEU A 211 -0.90 6.28 10.80
CA LEU A 211 -2.16 6.28 11.56
C LEU A 211 -3.39 6.38 10.65
N ARG A 212 -3.35 7.22 9.61
CA ARG A 212 -4.44 7.37 8.63
C ARG A 212 -4.79 6.08 7.90
N TYR A 213 -3.86 5.12 7.85
CA TYR A 213 -4.08 3.83 7.20
C TYR A 213 -4.63 2.75 8.14
N THR A 214 -4.77 3.05 9.45
CA THR A 214 -5.24 2.07 10.43
C THR A 214 -6.66 1.56 10.21
N PRO A 215 -7.64 2.35 9.72
CA PRO A 215 -8.96 1.82 9.38
C PRO A 215 -8.89 0.76 8.27
N PHE A 216 -8.08 0.99 7.24
CA PHE A 216 -7.86 0.05 6.14
C PHE A 216 -7.19 -1.24 6.63
N LEU A 217 -6.17 -1.13 7.49
CA LEU A 217 -5.52 -2.29 8.11
C LEU A 217 -6.50 -3.09 8.97
N GLN A 218 -7.34 -2.43 9.76
CA GLN A 218 -8.37 -3.06 10.57
C GLN A 218 -9.40 -3.78 9.70
N LEU A 219 -9.84 -3.16 8.60
CA LEU A 219 -10.71 -3.81 7.62
C LEU A 219 -10.04 -5.05 6.99
N GLY A 220 -8.73 -5.01 6.77
CA GLY A 220 -7.93 -6.16 6.35
C GLY A 220 -7.92 -7.32 7.36
N ILE A 221 -7.82 -7.00 8.65
CA ILE A 221 -7.92 -7.98 9.74
C ILE A 221 -9.31 -8.64 9.76
N ILE A 222 -10.37 -7.83 9.64
CA ILE A 222 -11.76 -8.31 9.57
C ILE A 222 -11.96 -9.17 8.32
N LEU A 223 -11.44 -8.74 7.17
CA LEU A 223 -11.52 -9.48 5.91
C LEU A 223 -10.91 -10.87 6.03
N TYR A 224 -9.75 -11.00 6.66
CA TYR A 224 -9.12 -12.31 6.88
C TYR A 224 -9.99 -13.23 7.74
N ASN A 225 -10.46 -12.73 8.88
CA ASN A 225 -11.21 -13.53 9.85
C ASN A 225 -12.64 -13.87 9.38
N HIS A 226 -13.24 -13.02 8.54
CA HIS A 226 -14.66 -13.13 8.14
C HIS A 226 -14.86 -13.21 6.63
N LYS A 227 -13.82 -13.63 5.88
CA LYS A 227 -13.83 -13.69 4.40
C LYS A 227 -15.10 -14.33 3.83
N ASN A 228 -15.45 -15.52 4.29
CA ASN A 228 -16.60 -16.27 3.75
C ASN A 228 -17.94 -15.56 4.03
N GLN A 229 -18.07 -14.93 5.21
CA GLN A 229 -19.26 -14.18 5.58
C GLN A 229 -19.40 -12.91 4.74
N ILE A 230 -18.30 -12.19 4.53
CA ILE A 230 -18.25 -11.01 3.64
C ILE A 230 -18.62 -11.41 2.21
N LEU A 231 -18.05 -12.51 1.69
CA LEU A 231 -18.35 -12.98 0.33
C LEU A 231 -19.84 -13.35 0.15
N LYS A 232 -20.43 -14.02 1.14
CA LYS A 232 -21.85 -14.42 1.12
C LYS A 232 -22.79 -13.24 1.28
N ASN A 233 -22.46 -12.30 2.18
CA ASN A 233 -23.35 -11.21 2.59
C ASN A 233 -22.96 -9.85 1.98
N PHE A 234 -22.14 -9.82 0.92
CA PHE A 234 -21.63 -8.58 0.35
C PHE A 234 -22.74 -7.60 -0.07
N LYS A 235 -23.93 -8.09 -0.44
CA LYS A 235 -25.10 -7.25 -0.72
C LYS A 235 -25.44 -6.29 0.43
N LYS A 236 -25.18 -6.67 1.68
CA LYS A 236 -25.39 -5.81 2.86
C LYS A 236 -24.33 -4.70 3.00
N ILE A 237 -23.13 -4.92 2.43
CA ILE A 237 -22.01 -3.97 2.46
C ILE A 237 -22.01 -3.08 1.21
N LEU A 238 -22.67 -3.53 0.14
CA LEU A 238 -22.74 -2.82 -1.14
C LEU A 238 -23.15 -1.34 -1.04
N PRO A 239 -24.13 -0.93 -0.20
CA PRO A 239 -24.44 0.48 -0.02
C PRO A 239 -23.24 1.31 0.49
N LEU A 240 -22.43 0.75 1.40
CA LEU A 240 -21.20 1.42 1.87
C LEU A 240 -20.15 1.51 0.77
N SER A 241 -20.02 0.48 -0.07
CA SER A 241 -19.13 0.51 -1.23
C SER A 241 -19.54 1.57 -2.26
N ILE A 242 -20.84 1.68 -2.55
CA ILE A 242 -21.39 2.73 -3.40
C ILE A 242 -21.12 4.10 -2.76
N GLY A 243 -21.36 4.24 -1.45
CA GLY A 243 -21.04 5.46 -0.71
C GLY A 243 -19.58 5.86 -0.81
N GLY A 244 -18.65 4.91 -0.73
CA GLY A 244 -17.22 5.15 -0.95
C GLY A 244 -16.90 5.62 -2.38
N GLY A 245 -17.54 5.04 -3.39
CA GLY A 245 -17.41 5.48 -4.79
C GLY A 245 -17.98 6.87 -5.04
N VAL A 246 -19.16 7.17 -4.46
CA VAL A 246 -19.77 8.52 -4.50
C VAL A 246 -18.87 9.53 -3.80
N TYR A 247 -18.30 9.17 -2.65
CA TYR A 247 -17.34 10.02 -1.94
C TYR A 247 -16.12 10.36 -2.82
N THR A 248 -15.52 9.36 -3.48
CA THR A 248 -14.42 9.60 -4.44
C THR A 248 -14.89 10.50 -5.59
N TYR A 249 -16.08 10.27 -6.13
CA TYR A 249 -16.62 11.11 -7.21
C TYR A 249 -16.74 12.58 -6.77
N LEU A 250 -17.34 12.81 -5.60
CA LEU A 250 -17.57 14.17 -5.08
C LEU A 250 -16.26 14.86 -4.71
N THR A 251 -15.32 14.16 -4.08
CA THR A 251 -14.04 14.76 -3.66
C THR A 251 -13.08 15.02 -4.81
N HIS A 252 -13.08 14.20 -5.87
CA HIS A 252 -12.19 14.37 -7.01
C HIS A 252 -12.81 15.24 -8.12
N TYR A 253 -14.00 14.91 -8.61
CA TYR A 253 -14.58 15.59 -9.79
C TYR A 253 -15.43 16.82 -9.45
N LYS A 254 -15.91 16.93 -8.20
CA LYS A 254 -16.69 18.08 -7.74
C LYS A 254 -15.93 18.94 -6.72
N ASP A 255 -14.69 18.56 -6.42
CA ASP A 255 -13.82 19.19 -5.42
C ASP A 255 -14.52 19.41 -4.05
N CYS A 256 -15.53 18.60 -3.73
CA CYS A 256 -16.20 18.68 -2.44
C CYS A 256 -15.22 18.33 -1.31
N THR A 257 -15.36 18.98 -0.16
CA THR A 257 -14.59 18.68 1.04
C THR A 257 -15.56 18.27 2.14
N PHE A 258 -15.29 17.14 2.79
CA PHE A 258 -16.17 16.58 3.83
C PHE A 258 -15.40 16.51 5.14
N PRO A 259 -15.82 17.25 6.18
CA PRO A 259 -15.20 17.12 7.50
C PRO A 259 -15.23 15.66 8.01
N PRO A 260 -14.18 15.20 8.70
CA PRO A 260 -12.95 15.93 9.04
C PRO A 260 -11.84 15.83 7.97
N PHE A 261 -12.12 15.33 6.77
CA PHE A 261 -11.10 15.03 5.75
C PHE A 261 -10.80 16.24 4.86
N TYR A 262 -9.68 16.93 5.11
CA TYR A 262 -9.21 18.06 4.30
C TYR A 262 -7.95 17.71 3.51
N TYR A 263 -6.96 17.09 4.17
CA TYR A 263 -5.71 16.68 3.51
C TYR A 263 -5.90 15.34 2.80
N TRP A 264 -5.56 15.28 1.51
CA TRP A 264 -5.70 14.08 0.68
C TRP A 264 -7.09 13.43 0.78
N LYS A 265 -8.13 14.27 0.81
CA LYS A 265 -9.54 13.88 0.92
C LYS A 265 -9.95 12.80 -0.08
N GLN A 266 -9.33 12.75 -1.26
CA GLN A 266 -9.62 11.78 -2.32
C GLN A 266 -9.36 10.32 -1.89
N VAL A 267 -8.39 10.10 -1.00
CA VAL A 267 -7.98 8.76 -0.52
C VAL A 267 -8.24 8.56 0.98
N ALA A 268 -9.14 9.36 1.55
CA ALA A 268 -9.53 9.29 2.95
C ALA A 268 -10.35 8.02 3.28
N THR A 269 -10.54 7.76 4.57
CA THR A 269 -11.16 6.53 5.09
C THR A 269 -12.45 6.06 4.40
N PRO A 270 -13.41 6.92 3.99
CA PRO A 270 -14.62 6.45 3.31
C PRO A 270 -14.37 5.60 2.05
N ILE A 271 -13.25 5.84 1.34
CA ILE A 271 -12.89 5.05 0.15
C ILE A 271 -12.63 3.57 0.46
N MET A 272 -12.40 3.20 1.73
CA MET A 272 -12.07 1.82 2.12
C MET A 272 -13.12 0.81 1.69
N PHE A 273 -14.40 1.20 1.69
CA PHE A 273 -15.49 0.31 1.26
C PHE A 273 -15.56 0.16 -0.26
N HIS A 274 -15.16 1.19 -1.00
CA HIS A 274 -15.00 1.11 -2.45
C HIS A 274 -13.81 0.22 -2.82
N ALA A 275 -12.69 0.35 -2.10
CA ALA A 275 -11.56 -0.56 -2.22
C ALA A 275 -11.93 -2.02 -1.90
N LEU A 276 -12.75 -2.24 -0.85
CA LEU A 276 -13.27 -3.56 -0.48
C LEU A 276 -14.11 -4.18 -1.60
N PHE A 277 -14.85 -3.39 -2.38
CA PHE A 277 -15.62 -3.87 -3.52
C PHE A 277 -14.73 -4.49 -4.60
N PHE A 278 -13.61 -3.86 -4.95
CA PHE A 278 -12.65 -4.44 -5.89
C PHE A 278 -11.98 -5.71 -5.34
N ILE A 279 -11.65 -5.71 -4.05
CA ILE A 279 -11.13 -6.91 -3.39
C ILE A 279 -12.18 -8.04 -3.41
N TYR A 280 -13.45 -7.72 -3.17
CA TYR A 280 -14.56 -8.67 -3.26
C TYR A 280 -14.68 -9.28 -4.66
N ILE A 281 -14.66 -8.47 -5.72
CA ILE A 281 -14.67 -8.93 -7.11
C ILE A 281 -13.51 -9.89 -7.33
N ALA A 282 -12.30 -9.49 -6.93
CA ALA A 282 -11.09 -10.29 -7.07
C ALA A 282 -11.22 -11.66 -6.37
N LEU A 283 -11.70 -11.66 -5.12
CA LEU A 283 -11.89 -12.88 -4.32
C LEU A 283 -13.03 -13.77 -4.81
N LYS A 284 -14.11 -13.20 -5.35
CA LYS A 284 -15.28 -13.96 -5.78
C LYS A 284 -15.08 -14.62 -7.14
N TYR A 285 -14.52 -13.88 -8.10
CA TYR A 285 -14.48 -14.31 -9.50
C TYR A 285 -13.13 -14.89 -9.92
N PHE A 286 -12.02 -14.51 -9.28
CA PHE A 286 -10.67 -14.90 -9.70
C PHE A 286 -9.97 -15.84 -8.71
N ASN A 287 -10.74 -16.47 -7.82
CA ASN A 287 -10.21 -17.43 -6.85
C ASN A 287 -10.30 -18.89 -7.32
N LYS A 288 -11.03 -19.17 -8.42
CA LYS A 288 -11.12 -20.50 -9.04
C LYS A 288 -10.13 -20.60 -10.20
N SER A 289 -9.43 -21.73 -10.32
CA SER A 289 -8.29 -21.92 -11.24
C SER A 289 -8.69 -22.08 -12.69
N ASN A 290 -7.96 -21.41 -13.59
CA ASN A 290 -7.57 -21.93 -14.90
C ASN A 290 -6.12 -21.49 -15.13
N GLU A 291 -5.14 -22.40 -15.10
CA GLU A 291 -3.69 -22.06 -15.16
C GLU A 291 -3.21 -21.60 -16.55
N ASN A 292 -3.92 -20.67 -17.17
CA ASN A 292 -3.59 -20.09 -18.45
C ASN A 292 -2.45 -19.07 -18.29
N PHE A 293 -1.75 -18.78 -19.39
CA PHE A 293 -0.61 -17.86 -19.41
C PHE A 293 -0.92 -16.49 -18.79
N PHE A 294 -2.09 -15.91 -19.11
CA PHE A 294 -2.52 -14.62 -18.57
C PHE A 294 -2.67 -14.63 -17.04
N GLU A 295 -3.20 -15.71 -16.46
CA GLU A 295 -3.33 -15.83 -15.00
C GLU A 295 -1.93 -15.85 -14.36
N LYS A 296 -0.95 -16.54 -14.95
CA LYS A 296 0.44 -16.55 -14.46
C LYS A 296 1.07 -15.15 -14.50
N VAL A 297 0.81 -14.38 -15.55
CA VAL A 297 1.28 -12.99 -15.66
C VAL A 297 0.67 -12.12 -14.55
N ILE A 298 -0.65 -12.17 -14.36
CA ILE A 298 -1.35 -11.38 -13.33
C ILE A 298 -0.85 -11.76 -11.93
N ILE A 299 -0.70 -13.05 -11.64
CA ILE A 299 -0.18 -13.52 -10.36
C ILE A 299 1.26 -13.03 -10.14
N THR A 300 2.08 -13.01 -11.19
CA THR A 300 3.47 -12.51 -11.11
C THR A 300 3.47 -11.02 -10.77
N ILE A 301 2.67 -10.21 -11.46
CA ILE A 301 2.48 -8.78 -11.16
C ILE A 301 2.01 -8.61 -9.71
N GLY A 302 1.01 -9.38 -9.29
CA GLY A 302 0.46 -9.35 -7.92
C GLY A 302 1.50 -9.68 -6.85
N LYS A 303 2.47 -10.55 -7.14
CA LYS A 303 3.57 -10.90 -6.23
C LYS A 303 4.70 -9.88 -6.22
N SER A 304 4.94 -9.21 -7.34
CA SER A 304 6.00 -8.22 -7.51
C SER A 304 5.55 -6.78 -7.25
N THR A 305 4.31 -6.53 -6.80
CA THR A 305 3.75 -5.17 -6.69
C THR A 305 4.60 -4.19 -5.90
N TYR A 306 5.23 -4.62 -4.80
CA TYR A 306 6.12 -3.73 -4.03
C TYR A 306 7.35 -3.29 -4.83
N HIS A 307 7.92 -4.18 -5.64
CA HIS A 307 9.08 -3.85 -6.48
C HIS A 307 8.67 -2.98 -7.66
N ILE A 308 7.51 -3.26 -8.28
CA ILE A 308 6.92 -2.38 -9.31
C ILE A 308 6.65 -0.98 -8.73
N PHE A 309 6.13 -0.91 -7.50
CA PHE A 309 5.87 0.34 -6.80
C PHE A 309 7.15 1.15 -6.55
N LEU A 310 8.25 0.48 -6.18
CA LEU A 310 9.54 1.16 -5.99
C LEU A 310 10.14 1.63 -7.33
N VAL A 311 10.01 0.82 -8.39
CA VAL A 311 10.50 1.20 -9.72
C VAL A 311 9.74 2.40 -10.28
N GLN A 312 8.40 2.42 -10.15
CA GLN A 312 7.60 3.53 -10.67
C GLN A 312 7.93 4.87 -10.00
N MET A 313 8.31 4.83 -8.71
CA MET A 313 8.70 6.01 -7.95
C MET A 313 9.91 6.69 -8.61
N VAL A 314 10.96 5.93 -8.88
CA VAL A 314 12.15 6.43 -9.59
C VAL A 314 11.83 6.78 -11.04
N TYR A 315 11.06 5.93 -11.72
CA TYR A 315 10.75 6.13 -13.13
C TYR A 315 9.98 7.43 -13.35
N PHE A 316 8.82 7.59 -12.71
CA PHE A 316 8.01 8.81 -12.85
C PHE A 316 8.63 10.01 -12.14
N GLY A 317 9.47 9.80 -11.13
CA GLY A 317 10.16 10.87 -10.40
C GLY A 317 11.39 11.43 -11.12
N MET A 318 12.15 10.61 -11.84
CA MET A 318 13.50 10.96 -12.31
C MET A 318 13.82 10.57 -13.75
N LEU A 319 13.23 9.49 -14.29
CA LEU A 319 13.65 8.88 -15.57
C LEU A 319 12.59 8.98 -16.68
N ARG A 320 11.45 9.63 -16.40
CA ARG A 320 10.33 9.70 -17.32
C ARG A 320 10.70 10.55 -18.52
N ILE A 321 10.48 9.99 -19.71
CA ILE A 321 10.74 10.69 -20.95
C ILE A 321 9.49 11.50 -21.35
N GLN A 322 9.38 12.72 -20.83
CA GLN A 322 8.20 13.61 -20.99
C GLN A 322 7.72 13.82 -22.44
N PRO A 323 8.60 13.92 -23.47
CA PRO A 323 8.17 14.05 -24.87
C PRO A 323 7.27 12.91 -25.39
N TYR A 324 7.24 11.78 -24.70
CA TYR A 324 6.46 10.60 -25.04
C TYR A 324 5.14 10.50 -24.25
N ASP A 325 4.63 11.57 -23.65
CA ASP A 325 3.33 11.55 -22.96
C ASP A 325 2.12 11.63 -23.91
N LYS A 326 2.05 10.74 -24.91
CA LYS A 326 0.95 10.72 -25.89
C LYS A 326 0.66 9.32 -26.46
N GLY A 327 -0.62 9.01 -26.61
CA GLY A 327 -1.09 7.81 -27.33
C GLY A 327 -0.49 6.49 -26.79
N PHE A 328 0.16 5.73 -27.68
CA PHE A 328 0.70 4.40 -27.38
C PHE A 328 1.79 4.40 -26.29
N TYR A 329 2.50 5.52 -26.11
CA TYR A 329 3.59 5.61 -25.15
C TYR A 329 3.14 5.52 -23.69
N TYR A 330 1.87 5.83 -23.37
CA TYR A 330 1.31 5.56 -22.05
C TYR A 330 1.40 4.08 -21.67
N LEU A 331 1.14 3.19 -22.63
CA LEU A 331 1.30 1.75 -22.42
C LEU A 331 2.77 1.39 -22.21
N MET A 332 3.69 2.01 -22.94
CA MET A 332 5.13 1.78 -22.76
C MET A 332 5.60 2.18 -21.35
N HIS A 333 5.17 3.32 -20.81
CA HIS A 333 5.49 3.73 -19.44
C HIS A 333 5.03 2.68 -18.41
N ILE A 334 3.81 2.15 -18.56
CA ILE A 334 3.29 1.07 -17.70
C ILE A 334 4.15 -0.20 -17.84
N LEU A 335 4.43 -0.62 -19.08
CA LEU A 335 5.20 -1.83 -19.35
C LEU A 335 6.64 -1.75 -18.84
N ILE A 336 7.28 -0.58 -18.92
CA ILE A 336 8.62 -0.34 -18.35
C ILE A 336 8.58 -0.55 -16.83
N CYS A 337 7.65 0.08 -16.13
CA CYS A 337 7.52 -0.05 -14.67
C CYS A 337 7.24 -1.50 -14.25
N ILE A 338 6.34 -2.19 -14.94
CA ILE A 338 6.01 -3.60 -14.67
C ILE A 338 7.22 -4.49 -14.95
N GLY A 339 7.82 -4.37 -16.13
CA GLY A 339 8.94 -5.20 -16.57
C GLY A 339 10.15 -5.05 -15.65
N ALA A 340 10.59 -3.81 -15.41
CA ALA A 340 11.71 -3.54 -14.51
C ALA A 340 11.39 -3.93 -13.06
N GLY A 341 10.14 -3.73 -12.59
CA GLY A 341 9.71 -4.18 -11.26
C GLY A 341 9.72 -5.71 -11.09
N ILE A 342 9.32 -6.47 -12.10
CA ILE A 342 9.38 -7.94 -12.10
C ILE A 342 10.84 -8.42 -12.13
N ILE A 343 11.68 -7.82 -12.98
CA ILE A 343 13.12 -8.12 -13.01
C ILE A 343 13.72 -7.86 -11.63
N PHE A 344 13.41 -6.71 -11.02
CA PHE A 344 13.89 -6.35 -9.70
C PHE A 344 13.45 -7.34 -8.63
N TYR A 345 12.17 -7.77 -8.64
CA TYR A 345 11.63 -8.78 -7.73
C TYR A 345 12.39 -10.11 -7.76
N TYR A 346 12.81 -10.57 -8.95
CA TYR A 346 13.57 -11.83 -9.09
C TYR A 346 15.08 -11.67 -8.89
N ALA A 347 15.63 -10.49 -9.19
CA ALA A 347 17.06 -10.21 -9.08
C ALA A 347 17.49 -9.88 -7.65
N GLU A 348 16.72 -9.05 -6.94
CA GLU A 348 17.05 -8.55 -5.59
C GLU A 348 17.40 -9.68 -4.62
N PRO A 349 16.59 -10.74 -4.45
CA PRO A 349 16.88 -11.76 -3.46
C PRO A 349 18.19 -12.52 -3.76
N LYS A 350 18.53 -12.67 -5.05
CA LYS A 350 19.76 -13.33 -5.50
C LYS A 350 20.98 -12.45 -5.20
N ILE A 351 20.88 -11.15 -5.45
CA ILE A 351 21.94 -10.17 -5.18
C ILE A 351 22.18 -10.09 -3.66
N THR A 352 21.12 -9.90 -2.88
CA THR A 352 21.18 -9.82 -1.41
C THR A 352 21.79 -11.06 -0.80
N LYS A 353 21.42 -12.26 -1.26
CA LYS A 353 22.04 -13.52 -0.79
C LYS A 353 23.54 -13.58 -1.07
N LYS A 354 23.98 -13.13 -2.25
CA LYS A 354 25.41 -13.09 -2.61
C LYS A 354 26.19 -12.11 -1.72
N LEU A 355 25.63 -10.92 -1.46
CA LEU A 355 26.22 -9.93 -0.57
C LEU A 355 26.32 -10.44 0.87
N GLU A 356 25.28 -11.10 1.39
CA GLU A 356 25.31 -11.70 2.73
C GLU A 356 26.41 -12.76 2.88
N LEU A 357 26.62 -13.60 1.84
CA LEU A 357 27.69 -14.59 1.83
C LEU A 357 29.08 -13.94 1.78
N PHE A 358 29.23 -12.87 0.99
CA PHE A 358 30.48 -12.13 0.86
C PHE A 358 30.89 -11.47 2.18
N ILE A 359 29.95 -10.80 2.86
CA ILE A 359 30.19 -10.15 4.15
C ILE A 359 30.58 -11.21 5.20
N LYS A 360 29.86 -12.33 5.27
CA LYS A 360 30.19 -13.41 6.21
C LYS A 360 31.59 -13.96 6.03
N ARG A 361 32.08 -14.07 4.78
CA ARG A 361 33.45 -14.54 4.51
C ARG A 361 34.52 -13.56 5.00
N ARG A 362 34.23 -12.25 4.99
CA ARG A 362 35.18 -11.21 5.42
C ARG A 362 35.20 -10.93 6.93
N VAL A 363 34.18 -11.38 7.68
CA VAL A 363 34.10 -11.21 9.15
C VAL A 363 34.73 -12.41 9.87
N VAL A 364 35.01 -13.51 9.15
CA VAL A 364 35.62 -14.74 9.69
C VAL A 364 37.14 -14.80 9.40
N VAL A 365 37.68 -13.77 8.73
CA VAL A 365 39.11 -13.49 8.58
C VAL A 365 39.42 -12.27 9.42
#